data_AF-A0A1J5DJH0-F1
#
_entry.id   AF-A0A1J5DJH0-F1
#
_cell.length_a   1.000
_cell.length_b   1.000
_cell.length_c   1.000
_cell.angle_alpha   90.00
_cell.angle_beta   90.00
_cell.angle_gamma   90.00
#
_symmetry.space_group_name_H-M   'P 1'
#
loop_
_entity.id
_entity.type
_entity.pdbx_description
1 polymer ?
#
loop_
_entity_poly.entity_id
_entity_poly.type
_entity_poly.pdbx_seq_one_letter_code
_entity_poly.pdbx_strand_id
1 'polypeptide(L)'
;MAQTTPQTSTLPIRDFWSWLKQHSNCIVRAGGLGFTHFDLADIHWCLSEEEDGLLVLHLIRGKDTQGEMVFHLGDVLYVQGSPDEGENVMFECVATGPDGPTPLCYFLMAHSYDEPSDDAEHWTH
;
A
#
# COMPACT_ATOMS: atom_id res chain seq x y z
N MET A 1 19.48 4.46 -27.40
CA MET A 1 18.65 3.72 -26.43
C MET A 1 18.58 4.58 -25.18
N ALA A 2 17.51 5.36 -24.99
CA ALA A 2 17.29 6.05 -23.73
C ALA A 2 16.93 4.99 -22.70
N GLN A 3 17.72 4.84 -21.64
CA GLN A 3 17.35 4.03 -20.50
C GLN A 3 16.27 4.81 -19.76
N THR A 4 15.02 4.38 -19.85
CA THR A 4 13.94 4.89 -19.01
C THR A 4 14.23 4.38 -17.60
N THR A 5 14.89 5.20 -16.78
CA THR A 5 15.04 4.90 -15.35
C THR A 5 13.63 4.69 -14.79
N PRO A 6 13.32 3.58 -14.10
CA PRO A 6 12.02 3.41 -13.47
C PRO A 6 11.80 4.61 -12.55
N GLN A 7 10.74 5.38 -12.81
CA GLN A 7 10.41 6.52 -11.97
C GLN A 7 9.93 5.99 -10.62
N THR A 8 10.78 6.14 -9.62
CA THR A 8 10.41 5.88 -8.23
C THR A 8 9.71 7.11 -7.70
N SER A 9 8.40 7.02 -7.47
CA SER A 9 7.65 8.05 -6.73
C SER A 9 7.80 7.79 -5.24
N THR A 10 7.96 8.84 -4.44
CA THR A 10 7.94 8.76 -2.97
C THR A 10 6.70 9.48 -2.46
N LEU A 11 6.00 8.85 -1.51
CA LEU A 11 4.70 9.29 -1.01
C LEU A 11 4.72 9.33 0.53
N PRO A 12 4.03 10.29 1.16
CA PRO A 12 3.74 10.23 2.59
C PRO A 12 2.85 9.02 2.92
N ILE A 13 3.13 8.33 4.03
CA ILE A 13 2.37 7.14 4.44
C ILE A 13 0.87 7.44 4.66
N ARG A 14 0.52 8.64 5.13
CA ARG A 14 -0.89 9.00 5.36
C ARG A 14 -1.69 9.08 4.06
N ASP A 15 -1.10 9.67 3.03
CA ASP A 15 -1.74 9.83 1.72
C ASP A 15 -1.87 8.46 1.04
N PHE A 16 -0.80 7.67 1.09
CA PHE A 16 -0.81 6.30 0.61
C PHE A 16 -1.85 5.43 1.33
N TRP A 17 -1.92 5.47 2.67
CA TRP A 17 -2.89 4.68 3.43
C TRP A 17 -4.34 5.10 3.15
N SER A 18 -4.58 6.40 3.00
CA SER A 18 -5.89 6.93 2.61
C SER A 18 -6.33 6.44 1.22
N TRP A 19 -5.41 6.45 0.26
CA TRP A 19 -5.64 5.91 -1.08
C TRP A 19 -5.83 4.39 -1.05
N LEU A 20 -4.99 3.66 -0.32
CA LEU A 20 -5.02 2.21 -0.23
C LEU A 20 -6.35 1.70 0.34
N LYS A 21 -6.92 2.40 1.34
CA LYS A 21 -8.26 2.12 1.87
C LYS A 21 -9.35 2.20 0.80
N GLN A 22 -9.23 3.14 -0.14
CA GLN A 22 -10.18 3.33 -1.24
C GLN A 22 -9.97 2.31 -2.39
N HIS A 23 -8.80 1.71 -2.45
CA HIS A 23 -8.37 0.76 -3.49
C HIS A 23 -8.05 -0.62 -2.91
N SER A 24 -8.71 -1.02 -1.83
CA SER A 24 -8.41 -2.29 -1.15
C SER A 24 -8.58 -3.52 -2.06
N ASN A 25 -9.54 -3.47 -3.00
CA ASN A 25 -9.77 -4.52 -4.00
C ASN A 25 -8.70 -4.58 -5.11
N CYS A 26 -7.78 -3.61 -5.14
CA CYS A 26 -6.70 -3.55 -6.12
C CYS A 26 -5.39 -4.11 -5.54
N ILE A 27 -5.37 -4.53 -4.27
CA ILE A 27 -4.23 -5.20 -3.64
C ILE A 27 -4.14 -6.63 -4.18
N VAL A 28 -3.08 -6.92 -4.94
CA VAL A 28 -2.79 -8.26 -5.46
C VAL A 28 -2.14 -9.14 -4.39
N ARG A 29 -1.24 -8.54 -3.61
CA ARG A 29 -0.61 -9.16 -2.43
C ARG A 29 -0.02 -8.10 -1.51
N ALA A 30 0.08 -8.41 -0.23
CA ALA A 30 0.76 -7.60 0.76
C ALA A 30 1.61 -8.48 1.67
N GLY A 31 2.71 -7.95 2.19
CA GLY A 31 3.59 -8.76 3.03
C GLY A 31 4.66 -7.97 3.74
N GLY A 32 5.52 -8.70 4.45
CA GLY A 32 6.63 -8.17 5.21
C GLY A 32 7.73 -9.22 5.34
N LEU A 33 8.61 -9.03 6.33
CA LEU A 33 9.72 -9.96 6.52
C LEU A 33 9.22 -11.37 6.88
N GLY A 34 9.38 -12.30 5.94
CA GLY A 34 9.09 -13.72 6.14
C GLY A 34 7.66 -14.16 5.87
N PHE A 35 6.79 -13.29 5.34
CA PHE A 35 5.41 -13.66 5.01
C PHE A 35 4.84 -12.84 3.84
N THR A 36 3.86 -13.45 3.16
CA THR A 36 3.09 -12.83 2.08
C THR A 36 1.64 -13.30 2.16
N HIS A 37 0.71 -12.36 2.11
CA HIS A 37 -0.72 -12.59 1.92
C HIS A 37 -1.08 -12.32 0.45
N PHE A 38 -1.87 -13.20 -0.14
CA PHE A 38 -2.32 -13.11 -1.52
C PHE A 38 -3.81 -12.81 -1.56
N ASP A 39 -4.22 -12.01 -2.55
CA ASP A 39 -5.62 -11.90 -2.92
C ASP A 39 -6.16 -13.24 -3.42
N LEU A 40 -7.36 -13.59 -2.97
CA LEU A 40 -8.07 -14.82 -3.33
C LEU A 40 -9.56 -14.52 -3.46
N ALA A 41 -10.25 -15.26 -4.33
CA ALA A 41 -11.62 -14.95 -4.74
C ALA A 41 -12.68 -14.83 -3.62
N ASP A 42 -12.45 -15.43 -2.45
CA ASP A 42 -13.37 -15.43 -1.30
C ASP A 42 -12.82 -14.71 -0.07
N ILE A 43 -11.75 -13.95 -0.27
CA ILE A 43 -11.06 -13.18 0.76
C ILE A 43 -11.23 -11.69 0.45
N HIS A 44 -11.32 -10.86 1.48
CA HIS A 44 -11.32 -9.41 1.34
C HIS A 44 -10.29 -8.76 2.25
N TRP A 45 -9.67 -7.69 1.73
CA TRP A 45 -8.80 -6.80 2.48
C TRP A 45 -9.64 -5.79 3.26
N CYS A 46 -9.43 -5.71 4.56
CA CYS A 46 -10.02 -4.68 5.42
C CYS A 46 -8.90 -3.84 6.01
N LEU A 47 -8.97 -2.52 5.82
CA LEU A 47 -7.95 -1.57 6.28
C LEU A 47 -8.56 -0.61 7.30
N SER A 48 -7.93 -0.48 8.46
CA SER A 48 -8.30 0.52 9.46
C SER A 48 -7.07 1.32 9.93
N GLU A 49 -7.33 2.50 10.48
CA GLU A 49 -6.37 3.25 11.30
C GLU A 49 -6.99 3.33 12.69
N GLU A 50 -6.30 2.77 13.67
CA GLU A 50 -6.75 2.77 15.06
C GLU A 50 -6.22 4.01 15.80
N GLU A 51 -6.64 4.18 17.05
CA GLU A 51 -6.06 5.18 17.93
C GLU A 51 -4.53 5.04 18.01
N ASP A 52 -3.84 6.15 18.26
CA ASP A 52 -2.37 6.26 18.28
C ASP A 52 -1.64 6.03 16.95
N GLY A 53 -2.34 5.86 15.83
CA GLY A 53 -1.69 5.80 14.50
C GLY A 53 -1.19 4.41 14.10
N LEU A 54 -1.78 3.37 14.67
CA LEU A 54 -1.62 2.00 14.21
C LEU A 54 -2.41 1.79 12.92
N LEU A 55 -1.72 1.29 11.89
CA LEU A 55 -2.29 0.91 10.61
C LEU A 55 -2.52 -0.60 10.64
N VAL A 56 -3.77 -1.02 10.44
CA VAL A 56 -4.17 -2.42 10.52
C VAL A 56 -4.72 -2.87 9.18
N LEU A 57 -4.20 -3.97 8.66
CA LEU A 57 -4.69 -4.67 7.50
C LEU A 57 -5.12 -6.07 7.92
N HIS A 58 -6.38 -6.39 7.72
CA HIS A 58 -6.90 -7.75 7.87
C HIS A 58 -7.19 -8.40 6.53
N LEU A 59 -6.89 -9.69 6.47
CA LEU A 59 -7.31 -10.58 5.41
C LEU A 59 -8.48 -11.42 5.93
N ILE A 60 -9.70 -11.13 5.50
CA ILE A 60 -10.92 -11.73 6.08
C ILE A 60 -11.57 -12.69 5.08
N ARG A 61 -11.99 -13.85 5.57
CA ARG A 61 -12.83 -14.81 4.84
C ARG A 61 -14.16 -14.99 5.57
N GLY A 62 -15.24 -14.50 4.98
CA GLY A 62 -16.54 -14.48 5.66
C GLY A 62 -16.49 -13.60 6.92
N LYS A 63 -16.43 -14.24 8.10
CA LYS A 63 -16.28 -13.56 9.41
C LYS A 63 -14.93 -13.84 10.09
N ASP A 64 -14.09 -14.66 9.46
CA ASP A 64 -12.86 -15.17 10.08
C ASP A 64 -11.64 -14.41 9.56
N THR A 65 -10.84 -13.87 10.48
CA THR A 65 -9.53 -13.29 10.17
C THR A 65 -8.53 -14.38 9.82
N GLN A 66 -8.03 -14.38 8.59
CA GLN A 66 -7.03 -15.31 8.06
C GLN A 66 -5.61 -14.79 8.22
N GLY A 67 -5.44 -13.47 8.28
CA GLY A 67 -4.16 -12.79 8.41
C GLY A 67 -4.35 -11.38 8.92
N GLU A 68 -3.32 -10.88 9.59
CA GLU A 68 -3.27 -9.53 10.15
C GLU A 68 -1.86 -8.97 9.96
N MET A 69 -1.79 -7.75 9.46
CA MET A 69 -0.58 -6.94 9.47
C MET A 69 -0.87 -5.69 10.30
N VAL A 70 -0.03 -5.41 11.29
CA VAL A 70 -0.09 -4.21 12.11
C VAL A 70 1.26 -3.53 12.10
N PHE A 71 1.28 -2.24 11.82
CA PHE A 71 2.47 -1.41 11.89
C PHE A 71 2.09 0.02 12.24
N HIS A 72 3.01 0.77 12.84
CA HIS A 72 2.75 2.15 13.24
C HIS A 72 3.15 3.12 12.14
N LEU A 73 2.33 4.15 11.88
CA LEU A 73 2.63 5.14 10.84
C LEU A 73 3.96 5.86 11.07
N GLY A 74 4.36 6.03 12.33
CA GLY A 74 5.63 6.67 12.71
C GLY A 74 6.86 5.81 12.45
N ASP A 75 6.71 4.52 12.16
CA ASP A 75 7.82 3.64 11.78
C ASP A 75 8.17 3.78 10.29
N VAL A 76 7.26 4.35 9.49
CA VAL A 76 7.41 4.53 8.05
C VAL A 76 7.98 5.91 7.74
N LEU A 77 9.17 5.95 7.14
CA LEU A 77 9.82 7.17 6.67
C LEU A 77 9.13 7.74 5.43
N TYR A 78 8.85 6.87 4.46
CA TYR A 78 8.16 7.17 3.22
C TYR A 78 7.68 5.87 2.58
N VAL A 79 6.74 5.98 1.64
CA VAL A 79 6.35 4.88 0.75
C VAL A 79 7.02 5.12 -0.60
N GLN A 80 7.61 4.09 -1.20
CA GLN A 80 8.17 4.18 -2.55
C GLN A 80 7.43 3.25 -3.51
N GLY A 81 7.04 3.77 -4.67
CA GLY A 81 6.44 3.00 -5.75
C GLY A 81 7.47 2.60 -6.80
N SER A 82 7.41 1.36 -7.29
CA SER A 82 8.21 0.89 -8.41
C SER A 82 7.37 0.01 -9.35
N PRO A 83 7.54 0.11 -10.68
CA PRO A 83 6.85 -0.77 -11.61
C PRO A 83 7.19 -2.25 -11.36
N ASP A 84 6.19 -3.11 -11.45
CA ASP A 84 6.32 -4.58 -11.42
C ASP A 84 5.87 -5.16 -12.76
N GLU A 85 5.46 -6.43 -12.83
CA GLU A 85 5.02 -7.06 -14.07
C GLU A 85 3.70 -6.46 -14.57
N GLY A 86 3.65 -6.07 -15.85
CA GLY A 86 2.45 -5.53 -16.48
C GLY A 86 2.13 -4.12 -15.98
N GLU A 87 0.89 -3.92 -15.53
CA GLU A 87 0.40 -2.66 -14.96
C GLU A 87 0.58 -2.59 -13.43
N ASN A 88 1.12 -3.66 -12.84
CA ASN A 88 1.28 -3.73 -11.40
C ASN A 88 2.35 -2.76 -10.90
N VAL A 89 2.17 -2.26 -9.68
CA VAL A 89 3.11 -1.38 -9.00
C VAL A 89 3.37 -1.90 -7.60
N MET A 90 4.65 -2.10 -7.27
CA MET A 90 5.10 -2.46 -5.95
C MET A 90 5.29 -1.19 -5.12
N PHE A 91 4.55 -1.09 -4.02
CA PHE A 91 4.71 -0.05 -3.01
C PHE A 91 5.40 -0.63 -1.78
N GLU A 92 6.55 -0.09 -1.42
CA GLU A 92 7.28 -0.47 -0.21
C GLU A 92 7.16 0.64 0.84
N CYS A 93 6.69 0.29 2.04
CA CYS A 93 6.77 1.17 3.20
C CYS A 93 8.19 1.08 3.76
N VAL A 94 8.97 2.13 3.64
CA VAL A 94 10.39 2.15 4.02
C VAL A 94 10.54 2.66 5.45
N ALA A 95 11.30 1.94 6.27
CA ALA A 95 11.64 2.29 7.64
C ALA A 95 13.14 2.53 7.81
N THR A 96 13.55 3.02 8.98
CA THR A 96 14.97 3.10 9.35
C THR A 96 15.49 1.71 9.74
N GLY A 97 16.45 1.17 8.99
CA GLY A 97 17.18 -0.06 9.33
C GLY A 97 18.58 0.22 9.88
N PRO A 98 19.28 -0.82 10.38
CA PRO A 98 20.64 -0.70 10.93
C PRO A 98 21.68 -0.16 9.93
N ASP A 99 21.55 -0.56 8.67
CA ASP A 99 22.49 -0.23 7.58
C ASP A 99 21.92 0.84 6.61
N GLY A 100 20.79 1.46 6.97
CA GLY A 100 20.10 2.43 6.12
C GLY A 100 18.61 2.12 5.93
N PRO A 101 17.92 2.84 5.03
CA PRO A 101 16.51 2.62 4.75
C PRO A 101 16.23 1.19 4.28
N THR A 102 15.24 0.54 4.87
CA THR A 102 14.86 -0.86 4.56
C THR A 102 13.35 -0.99 4.45
N PRO A 103 12.81 -1.86 3.59
CA PRO A 103 11.37 -2.14 3.55
C PRO A 103 10.89 -2.75 4.88
N LEU A 104 9.84 -2.16 5.45
CA LEU A 104 9.09 -2.69 6.60
C LEU A 104 8.01 -3.67 6.14
N CYS A 105 7.24 -3.25 5.14
CA CYS A 105 6.21 -4.03 4.49
C CYS A 105 6.02 -3.54 3.05
N TYR A 106 5.27 -4.30 2.26
CA TYR A 106 4.97 -3.96 0.87
C TYR A 106 3.54 -4.30 0.48
N PHE A 107 3.07 -3.64 -0.58
CA PHE A 107 1.80 -3.84 -1.24
C PHE A 107 2.03 -3.88 -2.75
N LEU A 108 1.69 -4.99 -3.39
CA LEU A 108 1.61 -5.05 -4.85
C LEU A 108 0.19 -4.65 -5.26
N MET A 109 0.09 -3.56 -6.01
CA MET A 109 -1.17 -3.01 -6.48
C MET A 109 -1.33 -3.30 -7.97
N ALA A 110 -2.57 -3.49 -8.41
CA ALA A 110 -2.92 -3.69 -9.82
C ALA A 110 -2.74 -2.42 -10.68
N HIS A 111 -2.57 -1.26 -10.05
CA HIS A 111 -2.36 0.03 -10.72
C HIS A 111 -1.49 0.97 -9.88
N SER A 112 -1.06 2.08 -10.50
CA SER A 112 -0.29 3.14 -9.85
C SER A 112 -1.11 3.96 -8.86
N TYR A 113 -0.40 4.72 -8.04
CA TYR A 113 -0.99 5.74 -7.19
C TYR A 113 -1.47 6.90 -8.07
N ASP A 114 -2.77 7.18 -8.02
CA ASP A 114 -3.38 8.31 -8.71
C ASP A 114 -3.57 9.42 -7.67
N GLU A 115 -2.88 10.55 -7.86
CA GLU A 115 -3.13 11.72 -7.02
C GLU A 115 -4.61 12.12 -7.17
N PRO A 116 -5.31 12.44 -6.06
CA PRO A 116 -6.67 12.95 -6.15
C PRO A 116 -6.63 14.23 -7.01
N SER A 117 -7.27 14.18 -8.18
CA SER A 117 -7.34 15.36 -9.04
C SER A 117 -8.29 16.38 -8.41
N ASP A 118 -7.88 17.65 -8.39
CA ASP A 118 -8.70 18.80 -7.96
C ASP A 118 -9.92 19.05 -8.87
N ASP A 119 -10.18 18.19 -9.86
CA ASP A 119 -11.24 18.36 -10.86
C ASP A 119 -12.66 18.05 -10.33
N ALA A 120 -12.81 17.71 -9.06
CA ALA A 120 -14.09 17.39 -8.43
C ALA A 120 -14.99 18.62 -8.15
N GLU A 121 -14.51 19.86 -8.33
CA GLU A 121 -15.29 21.08 -8.02
C GLU A 121 -16.05 21.70 -9.21
N HIS A 122 -16.07 21.08 -10.41
CA HIS A 122 -16.69 21.69 -11.60
C HIS A 122 -17.97 21.02 -12.13
N TRP A 123 -18.82 20.50 -11.25
CA TRP A 123 -20.21 20.16 -11.59
C TRP A 123 -21.19 20.97 -10.74
N THR A 124 -21.34 22.27 -11.06
CA THR A 124 -22.52 23.05 -10.66
C THR A 124 -23.66 22.77 -11.64
N HIS A 125 -24.78 22.33 -11.09
CA HIS A 125 -26.09 22.10 -11.71
C HIS A 125 -26.59 23.26 -12.58
#